data_AF-A0A1X7UTT4-F1
#
_entry.id   AF-A0A1X7UTT4-F1
#
_cell.length_a   1.000
_cell.length_b   1.000
_cell.length_c   1.000
_cell.angle_alpha   90.00
_cell.angle_beta   90.00
_cell.angle_gamma   90.00
#
_symmetry.space_group_name_H-M   'P 1'
#
loop_
_entity.id
_entity.type
_entity.pdbx_description
1 polymer ?
#
loop_
_entity_poly.entity_id
_entity_poly.type
_entity_poly.pdbx_seq_one_letter_code
_entity_poly.pdbx_strand_id
1 'polypeptide(L)'
;MKDIVPVDTVALEKNIEMLRTELDEGNARVDELLLKLCTYTNSTEVNKGKGIDEVGERQQRQKITALKEASKKALWFLDSFNVDVNNLILRTKISKEAITLMLSDESSDYDHSQGLNESSEVSSTSVSQSEKIDEILFLLNCFGVSDEFYHELSMYHPSLPRSYFIKERRRLVSSNVEINRLSHPYFGCYRPLADSMKEILSNLVSHLI
;
A
#
# COMPACT_ATOMS: atom_id res chain seq x y z
N MET A 1 83.90 11.29 -14.95
CA MET A 1 83.22 11.96 -13.83
C MET A 1 82.19 12.89 -14.45
N LYS A 2 80.90 12.74 -14.13
CA LYS A 2 79.84 13.60 -14.69
C LYS A 2 79.82 14.89 -13.86
N ASP A 3 79.99 16.03 -14.52
CA ASP A 3 79.90 17.35 -13.90
C ASP A 3 78.50 17.57 -13.33
N ILE A 4 78.46 17.91 -12.04
CA ILE A 4 77.24 18.27 -11.32
C ILE A 4 77.01 19.75 -11.60
N VAL A 5 76.04 20.05 -12.48
CA VAL A 5 75.57 21.41 -12.71
C VAL A 5 74.90 21.90 -11.42
N PRO A 6 75.28 23.08 -10.88
CA PRO A 6 74.65 23.61 -9.68
C PRO A 6 73.19 23.95 -10.00
N VAL A 7 72.27 23.18 -9.42
CA VAL A 7 70.84 23.49 -9.47
C VAL A 7 70.64 24.79 -8.73
N ASP A 8 70.07 25.78 -9.40
CA ASP A 8 69.81 27.12 -8.87
C ASP A 8 68.74 27.04 -7.77
N THR A 9 69.19 26.78 -6.54
CA THR A 9 68.34 26.45 -5.39
C THR A 9 67.34 27.56 -5.05
N VAL A 10 67.71 28.81 -5.35
CA VAL A 10 66.88 30.00 -5.10
C VAL A 10 65.68 30.05 -6.04
N ALA A 11 65.87 29.69 -7.31
CA ALA A 11 64.76 29.60 -8.27
C ALA A 11 63.81 28.45 -7.92
N LEU A 12 64.34 27.34 -7.38
CA LEU A 12 63.55 26.19 -6.95
C LEU A 12 62.70 26.50 -5.72
N GLU A 13 63.26 27.18 -4.71
CA GLU A 13 62.53 27.63 -3.51
C GLU A 13 61.39 28.58 -3.86
N LYS A 14 61.61 29.52 -4.80
CA LYS A 14 60.56 30.43 -5.26
C LYS A 14 59.42 29.70 -5.97
N ASN A 15 59.73 28.67 -6.75
CA ASN A 15 58.70 27.84 -7.41
C ASN A 15 57.91 27.00 -6.40
N ILE A 16 58.58 26.47 -5.37
CA ILE A 16 57.91 25.73 -4.29
C ILE A 16 56.96 26.66 -3.52
N GLU A 17 57.38 27.90 -3.24
CA GLU A 17 56.54 28.88 -2.55
C GLU A 17 55.32 29.28 -3.39
N MET A 18 55.49 29.49 -4.71
CA MET A 18 54.36 29.73 -5.63
C MET A 18 53.38 28.56 -5.66
N LEU A 19 53.89 27.32 -5.74
CA LEU A 19 53.04 26.13 -5.76
C LEU A 19 52.28 25.94 -4.44
N ARG A 20 52.88 26.34 -3.31
CA ARG A 20 52.19 26.34 -2.01
C ARG A 20 51.06 27.36 -1.97
N THR A 21 51.30 28.58 -2.46
CA THR A 21 50.25 29.59 -2.53
C THR A 21 49.12 29.19 -3.47
N GLU A 22 49.41 28.57 -4.62
CA GLU A 22 48.40 28.08 -5.55
C GLU A 22 47.60 26.92 -4.96
N LEU A 23 48.25 26.04 -4.19
CA LEU A 23 47.59 24.96 -3.46
C LEU A 23 46.65 25.48 -2.37
N ASP A 24 47.08 26.51 -1.64
CA ASP A 24 46.27 27.15 -0.58
C ASP A 24 45.05 27.88 -1.18
N GLU A 25 45.23 28.59 -2.30
CA GLU A 25 44.13 29.21 -3.05
C GLU A 25 43.15 28.16 -3.61
N GLY A 26 43.67 27.06 -4.14
CA GLY A 26 42.88 25.94 -4.63
C GLY A 26 42.06 25.27 -3.51
N ASN A 27 42.68 25.04 -2.35
CA ASN A 27 42.00 24.49 -1.18
C ASN A 27 40.92 25.43 -0.66
N ALA A 28 41.20 26.74 -0.57
CA ALA A 28 40.20 27.74 -0.18
C ALA A 28 39.00 27.76 -1.13
N ARG A 29 39.24 27.56 -2.44
CA ARG A 29 38.19 27.46 -3.46
C ARG A 29 37.35 26.20 -3.28
N VAL A 30 37.97 25.08 -2.97
CA VAL A 30 37.28 23.80 -2.70
C VAL A 30 36.42 23.91 -1.44
N ASP A 31 36.95 24.52 -0.38
CA ASP A 31 36.21 24.75 0.86
C ASP A 31 35.00 25.67 0.65
N GLU A 32 35.16 26.74 -0.15
CA GLU A 32 34.04 27.63 -0.54
C GLU A 32 32.94 26.85 -1.29
N LEU A 33 33.32 25.97 -2.21
CA LEU A 33 32.39 25.14 -2.99
C LEU A 33 31.72 24.07 -2.12
N LEU A 34 32.45 23.46 -1.19
CA LEU A 34 31.89 22.52 -0.22
C LEU A 34 30.89 23.20 0.71
N LEU A 35 31.18 24.43 1.16
CA LEU A 35 30.25 25.21 1.98
C LEU A 35 28.95 25.50 1.20
N LYS A 36 29.07 25.93 -0.07
CA LYS A 36 27.93 26.14 -0.96
C LYS A 36 27.15 24.85 -1.17
N LEU A 37 27.81 23.73 -1.47
CA LEU A 37 27.15 22.44 -1.64
C LEU A 37 26.42 22.03 -0.37
N CYS A 38 27.03 22.14 0.81
CA CYS A 38 26.37 21.89 2.08
C CYS A 38 25.13 22.78 2.26
N THR A 39 25.18 24.07 1.89
CA THR A 39 23.99 24.92 1.96
C THR A 39 22.88 24.47 1.00
N TYR A 40 23.22 24.00 -0.21
CA TYR A 40 22.23 23.50 -1.18
C TYR A 40 21.70 22.11 -0.84
N THR A 41 22.52 21.22 -0.28
CA THR A 41 22.11 19.84 0.06
C THR A 41 21.41 19.78 1.42
N ASN A 42 21.80 20.62 2.37
CA ASN A 42 21.16 20.71 3.69
C ASN A 42 19.99 21.70 3.72
N SER A 43 19.82 22.53 2.68
CA SER A 43 18.53 23.18 2.42
C SER A 43 17.54 22.10 2.02
N THR A 44 16.96 21.47 3.04
CA THR A 44 15.75 20.66 2.94
C THR A 44 14.54 21.54 2.66
N GLU A 45 14.64 22.45 1.68
CA GLU A 45 13.45 22.84 0.93
C GLU A 45 13.09 21.70 -0.01
N VAL A 46 12.74 20.57 0.60
CA VAL A 46 11.89 19.57 -0.05
C VAL A 46 10.68 20.38 -0.47
N ASN A 47 10.51 20.56 -1.78
CA ASN A 47 9.34 21.19 -2.34
C ASN A 47 8.15 20.29 -2.00
N LYS A 48 7.63 20.45 -0.78
CA LYS A 48 6.41 19.85 -0.30
C LYS A 48 5.33 20.64 -1.00
N GLY A 49 5.13 20.32 -2.28
CA GLY A 49 4.07 20.91 -3.06
C GLY A 49 2.78 20.87 -2.26
N LYS A 50 1.90 21.84 -2.51
CA LYS A 50 0.69 22.03 -1.72
C LYS A 50 -0.08 20.73 -1.50
N GLY A 51 -0.43 20.46 -0.24
CA GLY A 51 -1.28 19.35 0.16
C GLY A 51 -2.61 19.37 -0.61
N ILE A 52 -3.33 18.25 -0.65
CA ILE A 52 -4.65 18.19 -1.31
C ILE A 52 -5.64 19.18 -0.66
N ASP A 53 -5.42 19.48 0.62
CA ASP A 53 -6.20 20.42 1.43
C ASP A 53 -5.75 21.89 1.26
N GLU A 54 -4.60 22.12 0.61
CA GLU A 54 -3.98 23.45 0.42
C GLU A 54 -4.16 24.00 -1.02
N VAL A 55 -4.70 23.17 -1.91
CA VAL A 55 -4.99 23.53 -3.30
C VAL A 55 -6.46 23.94 -3.46
N GLY A 56 -6.75 24.84 -4.40
CA GLY A 56 -8.14 25.25 -4.66
C GLY A 56 -9.01 24.08 -5.14
N GLU A 57 -10.33 24.17 -4.94
CA GLU A 57 -11.29 23.07 -5.18
C GLU A 57 -11.12 22.39 -6.55
N ARG A 58 -10.85 23.15 -7.61
CA ARG A 58 -10.62 22.60 -8.96
C ARG A 58 -9.40 21.67 -9.01
N GLN A 59 -8.30 22.09 -8.39
CA GLN A 59 -7.07 21.30 -8.32
C GLN A 59 -7.24 20.08 -7.41
N GLN A 60 -8.01 20.25 -6.32
CA GLN A 60 -8.38 19.15 -5.43
C GLN A 60 -9.17 18.07 -6.20
N ARG A 61 -10.22 18.46 -6.92
CA ARG A 61 -11.02 17.56 -7.77
C ARG A 61 -10.15 16.84 -8.81
N GLN A 62 -9.28 17.56 -9.52
CA GLN A 62 -8.39 16.95 -10.51
C GLN A 62 -7.45 15.91 -9.89
N LYS A 63 -6.85 16.21 -8.73
CA LYS A 63 -6.01 15.25 -8.00
C LYS A 63 -6.80 14.01 -7.58
N ILE A 64 -8.04 14.19 -7.11
CA ILE A 64 -8.93 13.09 -6.73
C ILE A 64 -9.28 12.22 -7.94
N THR A 65 -9.64 12.82 -9.09
CA THR A 65 -9.95 12.08 -10.33
C THR A 65 -8.74 11.29 -10.82
N ALA A 66 -7.56 11.93 -10.88
CA ALA A 66 -6.33 11.27 -11.30
C ALA A 66 -5.97 10.10 -10.37
N LEU A 67 -6.19 10.26 -9.06
CA LEU A 67 -5.99 9.19 -8.09
C LEU A 67 -7.01 8.06 -8.25
N LYS A 68 -8.28 8.37 -8.52
CA LYS A 68 -9.32 7.39 -8.82
C LYS A 68 -8.95 6.56 -10.05
N GLU A 69 -8.55 7.21 -11.14
CA GLU A 69 -8.13 6.53 -12.38
C GLU A 69 -6.88 5.66 -12.18
N ALA A 70 -5.87 6.19 -11.48
CA ALA A 70 -4.67 5.43 -11.15
C ALA A 70 -5.00 4.20 -10.27
N SER A 71 -5.88 4.37 -9.29
CA SER A 71 -6.34 3.28 -8.42
C SER A 71 -7.11 2.22 -9.22
N LYS A 72 -8.02 2.62 -10.12
CA LYS A 72 -8.76 1.69 -10.99
C LYS A 72 -7.82 0.85 -11.86
N LYS A 73 -6.77 1.46 -12.41
CA LYS A 73 -5.73 0.74 -13.17
C LYS A 73 -4.90 -0.19 -12.30
N ALA A 74 -4.45 0.28 -11.13
CA ALA A 74 -3.62 -0.51 -10.22
C ALA A 74 -4.38 -1.69 -9.60
N LEU A 75 -5.69 -1.54 -9.39
CA LEU A 75 -6.57 -2.56 -8.82
C LEU A 75 -7.23 -3.46 -9.87
N TRP A 76 -6.91 -3.29 -11.16
CA TRP A 76 -7.50 -4.08 -12.25
C TRP A 76 -7.26 -5.60 -12.08
N PHE A 77 -6.15 -5.99 -11.45
CA PHE A 77 -5.86 -7.41 -11.19
C PHE A 77 -6.89 -8.08 -10.28
N LEU A 78 -7.64 -7.32 -9.47
CA LEU A 78 -8.60 -7.88 -8.53
C LEU A 78 -9.78 -8.59 -9.21
N ASP A 79 -10.10 -8.20 -10.43
CA ASP A 79 -11.07 -8.89 -11.28
C ASP A 79 -10.65 -10.35 -11.53
N SER A 80 -9.34 -10.60 -11.69
CA SER A 80 -8.80 -11.97 -11.83
C SER A 80 -8.93 -12.83 -10.57
N PHE A 81 -9.22 -12.20 -9.42
CA PHE A 81 -9.44 -12.87 -8.14
C PHE A 81 -10.91 -12.88 -7.71
N ASN A 82 -11.83 -12.46 -8.60
CA ASN A 82 -13.25 -12.31 -8.31
C ASN A 82 -13.51 -11.39 -7.10
N VAL A 83 -12.69 -10.33 -6.95
CA VAL A 83 -12.83 -9.34 -5.88
C VAL A 83 -13.34 -8.03 -6.47
N ASP A 84 -14.58 -7.68 -6.15
CA ASP A 84 -15.19 -6.41 -6.54
C ASP A 84 -14.85 -5.31 -5.53
N VAL A 85 -14.16 -4.25 -6.00
CA VAL A 85 -13.82 -3.10 -5.16
C VAL A 85 -14.86 -2.00 -5.32
N ASN A 86 -15.72 -1.85 -4.32
CA ASN A 86 -16.77 -0.83 -4.34
C ASN A 86 -16.24 0.57 -4.02
N ASN A 87 -15.40 0.68 -2.98
CA ASN A 87 -14.86 1.97 -2.55
C ASN A 87 -13.43 1.87 -1.99
N LEU A 88 -12.71 2.98 -2.07
CA LEU A 88 -11.39 3.17 -1.47
C LEU A 88 -11.47 4.30 -0.45
N ILE A 89 -11.14 4.03 0.81
CA ILE A 89 -11.11 5.04 1.87
C ILE A 89 -9.66 5.44 2.16
N LEU A 90 -9.33 6.71 1.93
CA LEU A 90 -8.01 7.29 2.12
C LEU A 90 -8.05 8.28 3.27
N ARG A 91 -7.09 8.23 4.19
CA ARG A 91 -6.96 9.24 5.25
C ARG A 91 -5.80 10.18 4.95
N THR A 92 -6.06 11.48 4.91
CA THR A 92 -4.98 12.47 4.77
C THR A 92 -4.23 12.58 6.10
N LYS A 93 -2.90 12.75 6.02
CA LYS A 93 -2.05 12.85 7.21
C LYS A 93 -2.31 14.14 8.02
N ILE A 94 -2.89 15.15 7.38
CA ILE A 94 -3.02 16.52 7.91
C ILE A 94 -4.44 16.73 8.47
N SER A 95 -5.47 16.53 7.65
CA SER A 95 -6.87 16.75 8.06
C SER A 95 -7.42 15.61 8.94
N LYS A 96 -6.82 14.40 8.89
CA LYS A 96 -7.41 13.13 9.39
C LYS A 96 -8.78 12.78 8.77
N GLU A 97 -9.26 13.58 7.84
CA GLU A 97 -10.48 13.39 7.10
C GLU A 97 -10.33 12.21 6.13
N ALA A 98 -11.39 11.41 6.06
CA ALA A 98 -11.46 10.22 5.22
C ALA A 98 -12.06 10.61 3.87
N ILE A 99 -11.26 10.52 2.81
CA ILE A 99 -11.72 10.68 1.43
C ILE A 99 -12.15 9.30 0.94
N THR A 100 -13.43 9.15 0.61
CA THR A 100 -13.97 7.92 0.03
C THR A 100 -14.06 8.07 -1.49
N LEU A 101 -13.35 7.24 -2.24
CA LEU A 101 -13.47 7.13 -3.69
C LEU A 101 -14.40 5.98 -4.03
N MET A 102 -15.55 6.28 -4.64
CA MET A 102 -16.42 5.24 -5.22
C MET A 102 -15.79 4.75 -6.53
N LEU A 103 -15.49 3.46 -6.60
CA LEU A 103 -14.81 2.81 -7.73
C LEU A 103 -15.75 2.01 -8.62
N SER A 104 -16.94 1.66 -8.12
CA SER A 104 -18.02 1.13 -8.95
C SER A 104 -18.45 2.16 -9.99
N ASP A 105 -18.43 1.74 -11.25
CA ASP A 105 -19.00 2.51 -12.35
C ASP A 105 -20.52 2.41 -12.21
N GLU A 106 -21.16 3.42 -11.63
CA GLU A 106 -22.57 3.68 -11.90
C GLU A 106 -22.65 4.08 -13.37
N SER A 107 -22.77 3.08 -14.24
CA SER A 107 -23.18 3.26 -15.62
C SER A 107 -24.63 3.74 -15.63
N SER A 108 -24.82 5.04 -15.47
CA SER A 108 -25.96 5.73 -16.05
C SER A 108 -25.48 7.09 -16.54
N ASP A 109 -25.31 7.18 -17.86
CA ASP A 109 -25.37 8.43 -18.60
C ASP A 109 -26.52 9.28 -18.05
N TYR A 110 -26.23 10.45 -17.47
CA TYR A 110 -26.92 11.72 -17.72
C TYR A 110 -26.22 12.87 -16.97
N ASP A 111 -26.01 13.93 -17.72
CA ASP A 111 -25.47 15.24 -17.36
C ASP A 111 -26.44 16.03 -16.46
N HIS A 112 -25.98 16.52 -15.30
CA HIS A 112 -25.89 17.96 -14.97
C HIS A 112 -25.41 18.18 -13.52
N SER A 113 -24.53 19.18 -13.38
CA SER A 113 -24.10 19.86 -12.16
C SER A 113 -25.14 20.10 -11.05
N GLN A 114 -24.70 19.95 -9.79
CA GLN A 114 -24.87 20.81 -8.59
C GLN A 114 -24.63 19.88 -7.38
N GLY A 115 -23.76 20.15 -6.42
CA GLY A 115 -23.70 21.29 -5.52
C GLY A 115 -23.23 20.72 -4.17
N LEU A 116 -22.41 21.47 -3.45
CA LEU A 116 -22.02 21.17 -2.07
C LEU A 116 -23.28 21.02 -1.20
N ASN A 117 -23.40 19.93 -0.44
CA ASN A 117 -23.76 19.97 0.98
C ASN A 117 -23.78 18.58 1.65
N GLU A 118 -23.12 18.56 2.81
CA GLU A 118 -23.57 18.00 4.08
C GLU A 118 -24.17 16.59 4.14
N SER A 119 -23.44 15.74 4.89
CA SER A 119 -24.00 14.69 5.75
C SER A 119 -25.13 13.87 5.15
N SER A 120 -24.79 13.08 4.14
CA SER A 120 -25.59 11.92 3.79
C SER A 120 -24.89 10.70 4.35
N GLU A 121 -25.42 10.21 5.46
CA GLU A 121 -25.19 8.86 5.97
C GLU A 121 -25.29 7.91 4.78
N VAL A 122 -24.14 7.45 4.32
CA VAL A 122 -24.05 6.53 3.20
C VAL A 122 -24.85 5.30 3.60
N SER A 123 -25.94 5.07 2.88
CA SER A 123 -26.79 3.88 2.95
C SER A 123 -25.88 2.66 2.96
N SER A 124 -25.55 2.22 4.17
CA SER A 124 -24.91 0.95 4.40
C SER A 124 -26.03 -0.03 4.15
N THR A 125 -26.02 -0.67 2.98
CA THR A 125 -26.53 -2.04 2.89
C THR A 125 -25.99 -2.74 4.13
N SER A 126 -26.88 -3.07 5.06
CA SER A 126 -26.51 -3.58 6.37
C SER A 126 -26.03 -5.01 6.23
N VAL A 127 -24.88 -5.19 5.57
CA VAL A 127 -24.19 -6.47 5.46
C VAL A 127 -24.01 -6.95 6.88
N SER A 128 -24.58 -8.11 7.16
CA SER A 128 -24.55 -8.66 8.51
C SER A 128 -23.09 -8.83 8.92
N GLN A 129 -22.77 -8.63 10.20
CA GLN A 129 -21.39 -8.82 10.68
C GLN A 129 -20.87 -10.23 10.34
N SER A 130 -21.78 -11.22 10.23
CA SER A 130 -21.46 -12.58 9.80
C SER A 130 -20.98 -12.65 8.35
N GLU A 131 -21.66 -11.97 7.41
CA GLU A 131 -21.27 -11.94 6.00
C GLU A 131 -19.88 -11.31 5.82
N LYS A 132 -19.59 -10.20 6.51
CA LYS A 132 -18.25 -9.58 6.49
C LYS A 132 -17.17 -10.52 7.02
N ILE A 133 -17.46 -11.29 8.06
CA ILE A 133 -16.54 -12.27 8.61
C ILE A 133 -16.28 -13.39 7.60
N ASP A 134 -17.32 -13.85 6.90
CA ASP A 134 -17.22 -14.91 5.89
C ASP A 134 -16.43 -14.46 4.65
N GLU A 135 -16.64 -13.23 4.18
CA GLU A 135 -15.86 -12.61 3.09
C GLU A 135 -14.38 -12.50 3.45
N ILE A 136 -14.07 -12.01 4.66
CA ILE A 136 -12.69 -11.90 5.13
C ILE A 136 -12.06 -13.29 5.26
N LEU A 137 -12.79 -14.26 5.82
CA LEU A 137 -12.30 -15.63 5.95
C LEU A 137 -12.02 -16.27 4.57
N PHE A 138 -12.85 -15.99 3.58
CA PHE A 138 -12.62 -16.40 2.19
C PHE A 138 -11.31 -15.80 1.64
N LEU A 139 -11.13 -14.49 1.77
CA LEU A 139 -9.90 -13.80 1.32
C LEU A 139 -8.65 -14.35 2.00
N LEU A 140 -8.69 -14.56 3.32
CA LEU A 140 -7.56 -15.14 4.05
C LEU A 140 -7.17 -16.53 3.53
N ASN A 141 -8.16 -17.35 3.17
CA ASN A 141 -7.92 -18.68 2.61
C ASN A 141 -7.39 -18.61 1.17
N CYS A 142 -7.93 -17.73 0.33
CA CYS A 142 -7.50 -17.55 -1.06
C CYS A 142 -6.04 -17.09 -1.18
N PHE A 143 -5.60 -16.21 -0.26
CA PHE A 143 -4.25 -15.66 -0.27
C PHE A 143 -3.30 -16.35 0.72
N GLY A 144 -3.75 -17.42 1.41
CA GLY A 144 -2.91 -18.17 2.35
C GLY A 144 -2.42 -17.34 3.55
N VAL A 145 -3.23 -16.40 4.02
CA VAL A 145 -2.86 -15.46 5.08
C VAL A 145 -2.97 -16.13 6.45
N SER A 146 -1.92 -16.01 7.26
CA SER A 146 -1.89 -16.59 8.61
C SER A 146 -2.77 -15.81 9.60
N ASP A 147 -3.24 -16.50 10.64
CA ASP A 147 -4.02 -15.86 11.70
C ASP A 147 -3.23 -14.81 12.47
N GLU A 148 -1.90 -15.00 12.58
CA GLU A 148 -1.01 -14.07 13.25
C GLU A 148 -0.92 -12.74 12.47
N PHE A 149 -0.77 -12.84 11.15
CA PHE A 149 -0.78 -11.66 10.29
C PHE A 149 -2.12 -10.93 10.36
N TYR A 150 -3.24 -11.65 10.26
CA TYR A 150 -4.55 -11.02 10.36
C TYR A 150 -4.78 -10.38 11.74
N HIS A 151 -4.28 -11.01 12.81
CA HIS A 151 -4.34 -10.43 14.15
C HIS A 151 -3.67 -9.06 14.18
N GLU A 152 -2.42 -8.96 13.71
CA GLU A 152 -1.70 -7.67 13.63
C GLU A 152 -2.46 -6.66 12.76
N LEU A 153 -2.92 -7.07 11.57
CA LEU A 153 -3.68 -6.20 10.67
C LEU A 153 -4.96 -5.64 11.32
N SER A 154 -5.69 -6.49 12.05
CA SER A 154 -6.89 -6.12 12.79
C SER A 154 -6.62 -5.23 14.00
N MET A 155 -5.38 -5.16 14.49
CA MET A 155 -4.97 -4.20 15.51
C MET A 155 -4.74 -2.81 14.91
N TYR A 156 -4.19 -2.73 13.71
CA TYR A 156 -3.95 -1.46 13.00
C TYR A 156 -5.24 -0.84 12.44
N HIS A 157 -6.20 -1.66 12.00
CA HIS A 157 -7.43 -1.19 11.37
C HIS A 157 -8.67 -1.51 12.23
N PRO A 158 -9.19 -0.54 13.02
CA PRO A 158 -10.31 -0.79 13.93
C PRO A 158 -11.65 -1.07 13.22
N SER A 159 -11.72 -0.85 11.90
CA SER A 159 -12.87 -1.20 11.06
C SER A 159 -12.94 -2.70 10.73
N LEU A 160 -11.86 -3.45 10.93
CA LEU A 160 -11.83 -4.89 10.67
C LEU A 160 -12.39 -5.68 11.88
N PRO A 161 -13.10 -6.80 11.64
CA PRO A 161 -13.47 -7.73 12.69
C PRO A 161 -12.24 -8.23 13.45
N ARG A 162 -12.36 -8.34 14.77
CA ARG A 162 -11.28 -8.87 15.60
C ARG A 162 -10.97 -10.32 15.23
N SER A 163 -9.68 -10.66 15.27
CA SER A 163 -9.16 -12.00 14.93
C SER A 163 -9.86 -13.18 15.60
N TYR A 164 -10.39 -13.00 16.83
CA TYR A 164 -11.12 -14.08 17.50
C TYR A 164 -12.43 -14.46 16.78
N PHE A 165 -13.12 -13.51 16.15
CA PHE A 165 -14.33 -13.80 15.36
C PHE A 165 -14.01 -14.65 14.12
N ILE A 166 -12.90 -14.35 13.44
CA ILE A 166 -12.43 -15.14 12.29
C ILE A 166 -12.04 -16.56 12.73
N LYS A 167 -11.31 -16.70 13.84
CA LYS A 167 -10.91 -18.00 14.40
C LYS A 167 -12.11 -18.83 14.80
N GLU A 168 -13.08 -18.23 15.47
CA GLU A 168 -14.31 -18.91 15.88
C GLU A 168 -15.13 -19.36 14.68
N ARG A 169 -15.29 -18.49 13.67
CA ARG A 169 -16.00 -18.83 12.44
C ARG A 169 -15.30 -19.96 11.68
N ARG A 170 -13.97 -19.89 11.54
CA ARG A 170 -13.18 -20.96 10.92
C ARG A 170 -13.34 -22.29 11.67
N ARG A 171 -13.35 -22.27 13.00
CA ARG A 171 -13.59 -23.46 13.82
C ARG A 171 -14.97 -24.05 13.55
N LEU A 172 -16.01 -23.22 13.51
CA LEU A 172 -17.39 -23.62 13.20
C LEU A 172 -17.50 -24.25 11.81
N VAL A 173 -16.90 -23.63 10.80
CA VAL A 173 -16.88 -24.17 9.44
C VAL A 173 -16.14 -25.51 9.40
N SER A 174 -14.99 -25.60 10.08
CA SER A 174 -14.18 -26.82 10.10
C SER A 174 -14.82 -27.96 10.89
N SER A 175 -15.57 -27.66 11.97
CA SER A 175 -16.25 -28.68 12.78
C SER A 175 -17.42 -29.34 12.06
N ASN A 176 -17.99 -28.66 11.06
CA ASN A 176 -19.10 -29.18 10.27
C ASN A 176 -18.62 -30.12 9.14
N VAL A 177 -17.30 -30.31 8.98
CA VAL A 177 -16.74 -31.21 7.97
C VAL A 177 -16.41 -32.56 8.60
N GLU A 178 -17.13 -33.60 8.21
CA GLU A 178 -16.84 -34.96 8.63
C GLU A 178 -15.52 -35.45 7.99
N ILE A 179 -14.48 -35.59 8.81
CA ILE A 179 -13.18 -36.11 8.40
C ILE A 179 -12.99 -37.47 9.07
N ASN A 180 -13.06 -38.53 8.26
CA ASN A 180 -12.90 -39.90 8.73
C ASN A 180 -11.42 -40.30 8.69
N ARG A 181 -10.92 -40.86 9.78
CA ARG A 181 -9.56 -41.40 9.82
C ARG A 181 -9.51 -42.71 9.03
N LEU A 182 -8.42 -42.90 8.28
CA LEU A 182 -8.17 -44.19 7.66
C LEU A 182 -7.98 -45.25 8.75
N SER A 183 -8.47 -46.45 8.47
CA SER A 183 -8.24 -47.59 9.36
C SER A 183 -6.75 -47.91 9.42
N HIS A 184 -6.28 -48.33 10.60
CA HIS A 184 -4.90 -48.79 10.76
C HIS A 184 -4.63 -49.97 9.82
N PRO A 185 -3.48 -50.06 9.11
CA PRO A 185 -2.20 -49.36 9.33
C PRO A 185 -2.00 -48.06 8.53
N TYR A 186 -2.99 -47.57 7.79
CA TYR A 186 -2.82 -46.44 6.89
C TYR A 186 -2.83 -45.10 7.64
N PHE A 187 -1.89 -44.22 7.29
CA PHE A 187 -1.84 -42.86 7.84
C PHE A 187 -2.62 -41.91 6.93
N GLY A 188 -3.47 -41.08 7.53
CA GLY A 188 -4.23 -40.04 6.84
C GLY A 188 -5.70 -40.02 7.23
N CYS A 189 -6.44 -39.17 6.52
CA CYS A 189 -7.88 -39.02 6.67
C CYS A 189 -8.52 -38.81 5.30
N TYR A 190 -9.81 -39.09 5.21
CA TYR A 190 -10.60 -38.88 4.01
C TYR A 190 -11.96 -38.31 4.37
N ARG A 191 -12.53 -37.58 3.42
CA ARG A 191 -13.95 -37.21 3.44
C ARG A 191 -14.68 -38.13 2.47
N PRO A 192 -15.79 -38.79 2.87
CA PRO A 192 -16.56 -39.62 1.95
C PRO A 192 -17.02 -38.81 0.73
N LEU A 193 -16.63 -39.27 -0.46
CA LEU A 193 -16.99 -38.60 -1.72
C LEU A 193 -18.51 -38.57 -1.92
N ALA A 194 -19.20 -39.67 -1.60
CA ALA A 194 -20.63 -39.79 -1.80
C ALA A 194 -21.42 -38.71 -1.03
N ASP A 195 -21.07 -38.47 0.23
CA ASP A 195 -21.76 -37.47 1.04
C ASP A 195 -21.38 -36.04 0.64
N SER A 196 -20.11 -35.82 0.26
CA SER A 196 -19.68 -34.55 -0.32
C SER A 196 -20.41 -34.21 -1.63
N MET A 197 -20.61 -35.20 -2.50
CA MET A 197 -21.34 -35.01 -3.75
C MET A 197 -22.83 -34.75 -3.53
N LYS A 198 -23.46 -35.45 -2.57
CA LYS A 198 -24.86 -35.20 -2.22
C LYS A 198 -25.06 -33.76 -1.73
N GLU A 199 -24.17 -33.26 -0.87
CA GLU A 199 -24.23 -31.89 -0.37
C GLU A 199 -24.09 -30.85 -1.49
N ILE A 200 -23.14 -31.05 -2.41
CA ILE A 200 -22.95 -30.17 -3.56
C ILE A 200 -24.19 -30.18 -4.46
N LEU A 201 -24.73 -31.36 -4.76
CA LEU A 201 -25.92 -31.50 -5.59
C LEU A 201 -27.17 -30.89 -4.92
N SER A 202 -27.34 -31.07 -3.60
CA SER A 202 -28.45 -30.44 -2.89
C SER A 202 -28.36 -28.92 -2.91
N ASN A 203 -27.16 -28.36 -2.74
CA ASN A 203 -26.93 -26.91 -2.78
C ASN A 203 -27.17 -26.33 -4.19
N LEU A 204 -26.79 -27.05 -5.25
CA LEU A 204 -27.07 -26.64 -6.63
C LEU A 204 -28.57 -26.66 -6.94
N VAL A 205 -29.30 -27.67 -6.45
CA VAL A 205 -30.76 -27.77 -6.66
C VAL A 205 -31.50 -26.67 -5.90
N SER A 206 -31.06 -26.29 -4.70
CA SER A 206 -31.70 -25.20 -3.93
C SER A 206 -31.37 -23.79 -4.42
N HIS A 207 -30.40 -23.62 -5.32
CA HIS A 207 -30.17 -22.34 -6.02
C HIS A 207 -30.93 -22.24 -7.36
N LEU A 208 -31.54 -23.33 -7.82
CA LEU A 208 -32.24 -23.44 -9.11
C LEU A 208 -33.78 -23.37 -8.98
N ILE A 209 -34.30 -23.33 -7.75
CA ILE A 209 -35.72 -23.17 -7.39
C ILE A 209 -35.87 -21.81 -6.72
#